data_AF-A0AA92QY27-F1
#
_entry.id   AF-A0AA92QY27-F1
#
_cell.length_a   1.000
_cell.length_b   1.000
_cell.length_c   1.000
_cell.angle_alpha   90.00
_cell.angle_beta   90.00
_cell.angle_gamma   90.00
#
_symmetry.space_group_name_H-M   'P 1'
#
loop_
_entity.id
_entity.type
_entity.pdbx_description
1 polymer ?
#
loop_
_entity_poly.entity_id
_entity_poly.type
_entity_poly.pdbx_seq_one_letter_code
_entity_poly.pdbx_strand_id
1 'polypeptide(L)'
;MICDGSKVLVQDRIDPKWSGITFPGGHIEPGESFADAVIREVWEETLRVFLDDNISELSYSPKDTANMGSDWRYEDWTYSLN
;
A
#
# COMPACT_ATOMS: atom_id res chain seq x y z
N MET A 1 -0.76 -13.09 -4.40
CA MET A 1 -0.69 -12.87 -2.94
C MET A 1 0.64 -12.22 -2.65
N ILE A 2 0.64 -11.12 -1.89
CA ILE A 2 1.85 -10.39 -1.50
C ILE A 2 2.20 -10.81 -0.08
N CYS A 3 3.42 -11.29 0.12
CA CYS A 3 3.89 -11.80 1.40
C CYS A 3 5.32 -11.38 1.69
N ASP A 4 5.62 -11.26 2.98
CA ASP A 4 6.97 -11.06 3.53
C ASP A 4 7.15 -12.05 4.69
N GLY A 5 7.88 -13.14 4.43
CA GLY A 5 8.02 -14.26 5.36
C GLY A 5 6.67 -14.85 5.77
N SER A 6 6.33 -14.73 7.06
CA SER A 6 5.05 -15.20 7.63
C SER A 6 3.93 -14.16 7.60
N LYS A 7 4.17 -12.97 7.01
CA LYS A 7 3.21 -11.89 6.92
C LYS A 7 2.57 -11.87 5.53
N VAL A 8 1.29 -11.54 5.49
CA VAL A 8 0.53 -11.36 4.25
C VAL A 8 -0.07 -9.95 4.22
N LEU A 9 -0.05 -9.31 3.05
CA LEU A 9 -0.68 -8.01 2.87
C LEU A 9 -2.19 -8.19 2.68
N VAL A 10 -2.96 -7.50 3.51
CA VAL A 10 -4.43 -7.47 3.46
C VAL A 10 -4.90 -6.03 3.63
N GLN A 11 -6.13 -5.76 3.21
CA GLN A 11 -6.84 -4.50 3.41
C GLN A 11 -7.98 -4.71 4.39
N ASP A 12 -8.24 -3.71 5.22
CA ASP A 12 -9.45 -3.63 6.03
C ASP A 12 -10.48 -2.74 5.32
N ARG A 13 -11.47 -3.35 4.66
CA ARG A 13 -12.50 -2.59 3.95
C ARG A 13 -13.50 -2.03 4.97
N ILE A 14 -13.64 -0.71 4.98
CA ILE A 14 -14.61 0.01 5.82
C ILE A 14 -15.95 0.27 5.13
N ASP A 15 -16.17 -0.30 3.94
CA ASP A 15 -17.42 -0.15 3.19
C ASP A 15 -18.60 -0.72 3.99
N PRO A 16 -19.70 0.01 4.19
CA PRO A 16 -20.83 -0.44 5.01
C PRO A 16 -21.54 -1.70 4.51
N LYS A 17 -21.44 -1.98 3.20
CA LYS A 17 -22.05 -3.16 2.57
C LYS A 17 -21.09 -4.33 2.54
N TRP A 18 -19.81 -4.08 2.29
CA TRP A 18 -18.77 -5.10 2.10
C TRP A 18 -17.53 -4.81 2.96
N SER A 19 -17.71 -4.89 4.28
CA SER A 19 -16.64 -4.67 5.25
C SER A 19 -15.83 -5.92 5.57
N GLY A 20 -14.61 -5.70 6.06
CA GLY A 20 -13.76 -6.74 6.62
C GLY A 20 -12.41 -6.90 5.93
N ILE A 21 -11.63 -7.84 6.46
CA ILE A 21 -10.28 -8.13 6.00
C ILE A 21 -10.32 -8.91 4.69
N THR A 22 -9.73 -8.35 3.63
CA THR A 22 -9.61 -8.98 2.31
C THR A 22 -8.23 -8.79 1.72
N PHE A 23 -7.85 -9.64 0.78
CA PHE A 23 -6.68 -9.36 -0.06
C PHE A 23 -6.97 -8.21 -1.03
N PRO A 24 -5.92 -7.47 -1.44
CA PRO A 24 -6.02 -6.58 -2.58
C PRO A 24 -6.49 -7.31 -3.83
N GLY A 25 -7.44 -6.73 -4.53
CA GLY A 25 -8.01 -7.30 -5.74
C GLY A 25 -9.38 -6.76 -6.12
N GLY A 26 -9.65 -6.81 -7.42
CA GLY A 26 -10.89 -6.36 -8.03
C GLY A 26 -11.21 -7.14 -9.30
N HIS A 27 -11.95 -6.51 -10.19
CA HIS A 27 -12.43 -7.15 -11.41
C HIS A 27 -11.35 -7.10 -12.51
N ILE A 28 -11.42 -8.04 -13.43
CA ILE A 28 -10.61 -8.00 -14.65
C ILE A 28 -11.32 -7.12 -15.67
N GLU A 29 -10.61 -6.19 -16.29
CA GLU A 29 -11.19 -5.32 -17.30
C GLU A 29 -11.23 -5.98 -18.69
N PRO A 30 -12.18 -5.60 -19.58
CA PRO A 30 -12.23 -6.13 -20.94
C PRO A 30 -10.92 -5.85 -21.71
N GLY A 31 -10.28 -6.92 -22.20
CA GLY A 31 -9.03 -6.83 -22.95
C GLY A 31 -7.76 -6.90 -22.08
N GLU A 32 -7.91 -7.02 -20.77
CA GLU A 32 -6.81 -7.21 -19.82
C GLU A 32 -6.56 -8.71 -19.55
N SER A 33 -5.31 -9.09 -19.30
CA SER A 33 -5.00 -10.45 -18.83
C SER A 33 -5.20 -10.57 -17.32
N PHE A 34 -5.38 -11.79 -16.82
CA PHE A 34 -5.45 -12.04 -15.37
C PHE A 34 -4.22 -11.49 -14.63
N ALA A 35 -3.03 -11.59 -15.24
CA ALA A 35 -1.81 -11.11 -14.61
C ALA A 35 -1.76 -9.58 -14.54
N ASP A 36 -2.16 -8.91 -15.63
CA ASP A 36 -2.21 -7.45 -15.69
C ASP A 36 -3.24 -6.90 -14.69
N ALA A 37 -4.42 -7.51 -14.61
CA ALA A 37 -5.45 -7.14 -13.64
C ALA A 37 -4.96 -7.26 -12.20
N VAL A 38 -4.26 -8.36 -11.87
CA VAL A 38 -3.69 -8.56 -10.52
C VAL A 38 -2.65 -7.49 -10.21
N ILE A 39 -1.80 -7.12 -11.17
CA ILE A 39 -0.80 -6.06 -10.98
C ILE A 39 -1.52 -4.72 -10.77
N ARG A 40 -2.43 -4.33 -11.68
CA ARG A 40 -3.17 -3.07 -11.63
C ARG A 40 -3.91 -2.90 -10.30
N GLU A 41 -4.70 -3.89 -9.89
CA GLU A 41 -5.48 -3.84 -8.64
C GLU A 41 -4.59 -3.73 -7.39
N VAL A 42 -3.45 -4.43 -7.38
CA VAL A 42 -2.46 -4.28 -6.30
C VAL A 42 -1.95 -2.85 -6.24
N TRP A 43 -1.58 -2.26 -7.37
CA TRP A 43 -1.12 -0.86 -7.42
C TRP A 43 -2.23 0.10 -6.99
N GLU A 44 -3.42 -0.03 -7.55
CA GLU A 44 -4.55 0.84 -7.26
C GLU A 44 -4.96 0.82 -5.80
N GLU A 45 -5.07 -0.34 -5.15
CA GLU A 45 -5.61 -0.40 -3.80
C GLU A 45 -4.54 -0.28 -2.69
N THR A 46 -3.27 -0.60 -2.98
CA THR A 46 -2.18 -0.49 -1.98
C THR A 46 -1.37 0.79 -2.12
N LEU A 47 -1.29 1.34 -3.34
CA LEU A 47 -0.57 2.57 -3.63
C LEU A 47 -1.49 3.76 -3.98
N ARG A 48 -2.83 3.60 -3.92
CA ARG A 48 -3.79 4.73 -3.90
C ARG A 48 -3.42 5.80 -2.91
N VAL A 49 -2.84 5.40 -1.78
CA VAL A 49 -2.34 6.29 -0.72
C VAL A 49 -1.23 7.23 -1.21
N PHE A 50 -0.67 7.03 -2.40
CA PHE A 50 0.35 7.90 -3.01
C PHE A 50 -0.13 8.62 -4.27
N LEU A 51 -1.31 8.26 -4.78
CA LEU A 51 -1.86 8.72 -6.05
C LEU A 51 -3.21 9.42 -5.91
N ASP A 52 -3.67 9.65 -4.67
CA ASP A 52 -4.83 10.51 -4.44
C ASP A 52 -4.46 11.95 -4.85
N ASP A 53 -5.23 12.52 -5.77
CA ASP A 53 -5.04 13.89 -6.30
C ASP A 53 -5.08 14.97 -5.19
N ASN A 54 -5.53 14.62 -3.98
CA ASN A 54 -5.57 15.50 -2.81
C ASN A 54 -4.38 15.34 -1.87
N ILE A 55 -3.37 14.53 -2.21
CA ILE A 55 -2.13 14.49 -1.45
C ILE A 55 -1.25 15.65 -1.90
N SER A 56 -1.36 16.76 -1.18
CA SER A 56 -0.59 17.98 -1.41
C SER A 56 0.90 17.76 -1.24
N GLU A 57 1.29 16.97 -0.24
CA GLU A 57 2.68 16.69 0.08
C GLU A 57 2.79 15.47 1.00
N LEU A 58 3.64 14.51 0.63
CA LEU A 58 4.03 13.39 1.48
C LEU A 58 5.49 13.60 1.89
N SER A 59 5.73 13.76 3.19
CA SER A 59 7.07 13.92 3.75
C SER A 59 7.47 12.70 4.57
N TYR A 60 8.67 12.18 4.30
CA TYR A 60 9.30 11.14 5.10
C TYR A 60 10.36 11.77 5.98
N SER A 61 10.34 11.44 7.27
CA SER A 61 11.39 11.83 8.21
C SER A 61 11.85 10.63 9.04
N PRO A 62 13.15 10.55 9.37
CA PRO A 62 13.65 9.53 10.29
C PRO A 62 12.95 9.65 11.64
N LYS A 63 12.57 8.51 12.25
CA LYS A 63 12.08 8.49 13.64
C LYS A 63 13.19 8.83 14.63
N ASP A 64 14.42 8.39 14.34
CA ASP A 64 15.60 8.66 15.15
C ASP A 64 16.80 8.89 14.22
N THR A 65 17.27 10.13 14.16
CA THR A 65 18.43 10.52 13.34
C THR A 65 19.77 10.12 13.97
N ALA A 66 19.81 9.85 15.27
CA ALA A 66 21.04 9.51 15.99
C ALA A 66 21.43 8.04 15.84
N ASN A 67 20.47 7.16 15.53
CA ASN A 67 20.67 5.72 15.41
C ASN A 67 20.35 5.15 14.01
N MET A 68 20.37 5.97 12.96
CA MET A 68 20.21 5.45 11.60
C MET A 68 21.41 4.59 11.24
N GLY A 69 21.22 3.27 11.26
CA GLY A 69 22.19 2.33 10.73
C GLY A 69 22.49 2.61 9.25
N SER A 70 23.58 2.05 8.73
CA SER A 70 23.93 2.19 7.32
C SER A 70 22.91 1.54 6.37
N ASP A 71 22.16 0.56 6.87
CA ASP A 71 21.10 -0.13 6.14
C ASP A 71 19.75 0.53 6.43
N TRP A 72 19.11 1.01 5.37
CA TRP A 72 17.82 1.68 5.43
C TRP A 72 16.69 0.66 5.56
N ARG A 73 15.85 0.79 6.58
CA ARG A 73 14.61 0.02 6.71
C ARG A 73 13.41 0.93 6.76
N TYR A 74 12.30 0.49 6.17
CA TYR A 74 11.05 1.26 6.16
C TYR A 74 10.53 1.52 7.59
N GLU A 75 10.83 0.62 8.53
CA GLU A 75 10.43 0.74 9.93
C GLU A 75 11.05 1.97 10.64
N ASP A 76 12.20 2.45 10.18
CA ASP A 76 12.97 3.53 10.81
C ASP A 76 12.42 4.93 10.47
N TRP A 77 11.43 5.00 9.58
CA TRP A 77 10.88 6.24 9.05
C TRP A 77 9.44 6.43 9.49
N THR A 78 9.07 7.69 9.69
CA THR A 78 7.69 8.12 9.83
C THR A 78 7.31 8.95 8.61
N TYR A 79 6.04 8.88 8.23
CA TYR A 79 5.49 9.72 7.18
C TYR A 79 4.49 10.69 7.78
N SER A 80 4.38 11.85 7.15
CA SER A 80 3.32 12.83 7.39
C SER A 80 2.69 13.21 6.07
N LEU A 81 1.36 13.31 6.10
CA LEU A 81 0.54 13.87 5.04
C LEU A 81 0.17 15.31 5.48
N ASN A 82 0.49 16.31 4.66
CA ASN A 82 0.13 17.72 4.88
C ASN A 82 -1.17 18.08 4.15
#